data_AF-A0AAU2WMY6-F1
#
_entry.id   AF-A0AAU2WMY6-F1
#
_cell.length_a   1.000
_cell.length_b   1.000
_cell.length_c   1.000
_cell.angle_alpha   90.00
_cell.angle_beta   90.00
_cell.angle_gamma   90.00
#
_symmetry.space_group_name_H-M   'P 1'
#
loop_
_entity.id
_entity.type
_entity.pdbx_description
1 polymer ?
#
loop_
_entity_poly.entity_id
_entity_poly.type
_entity_poly.pdbx_seq_one_letter_code
_entity_poly.pdbx_strand_id
1 'polypeptide(L)'
;MPASAVPPPRPATRLDETAYDRRRLRQWLAGDARADGVSRRRLLTLLAATAAATSLPTPRPARAADTPIVKPLPPEWFIQRGTNAEIRWEALRGTGHHTPNERFFVRNHTATPVLEADDWQLRLWGSGLRGAPGEDKPVAFGYDDLRALPAVTRTAFVECAGNGRGYYTTQQGDTVTGTSWTLGAVGVARWRGVRLADVLRRAGLSSYAVDVQPRGLDAEYVSGSESLGRVRRPLPLAKVLDDVLLAYEMNGEPLPFDHGYPVRVLVPSWVGIASIKWVGDIEVSAQPLFSPWNTTFYRMFGPAHPEEGSAPLTRQTIKSAFELASGATFRVSEDQVLHGRSWSGAGAVARVDVSTDGGTNWRPARLHDHPRADTWTRWSVTWKPEIRGATHFLARATDTAGHSQPDIAVPNTQGYLFDAVVRHAVTVI
;
A
#
# COMPACT_ATOMS: atom_id res chain seq x y z
N MET A 1 -8.47 -41.66 32.13
CA MET A 1 -7.49 -40.61 31.76
C MET A 1 -7.97 -39.98 30.45
N PRO A 2 -8.76 -38.90 30.47
CA PRO A 2 -9.18 -38.25 29.23
C PRO A 2 -8.05 -37.33 28.75
N ALA A 3 -7.73 -37.44 27.46
CA ALA A 3 -6.71 -36.64 26.79
C ALA A 3 -7.10 -35.15 26.82
N SER A 4 -6.19 -34.35 27.36
CA SER A 4 -6.28 -32.89 27.38
C SER A 4 -6.24 -32.36 25.94
N ALA A 5 -7.36 -31.79 25.48
CA ALA A 5 -7.42 -31.09 24.20
C ALA A 5 -6.65 -29.76 24.35
N VAL A 6 -5.56 -29.63 23.58
CA VAL A 6 -4.83 -28.38 23.43
C VAL A 6 -5.78 -27.37 22.76
N PRO A 7 -6.05 -26.21 23.36
CA PRO A 7 -6.92 -25.21 22.75
C PRO A 7 -6.25 -24.64 21.48
N PRO A 8 -7.03 -24.28 20.45
CA PRO A 8 -6.47 -23.70 19.24
C PRO A 8 -5.69 -22.41 19.57
N PRO A 9 -4.60 -22.12 18.85
CA PRO A 9 -3.82 -20.92 19.06
C PRO A 9 -4.74 -19.70 18.91
N ARG A 10 -4.76 -18.83 19.93
CA ARG A 10 -5.45 -17.54 19.82
C ARG A 10 -4.90 -16.79 18.61
N PRO A 11 -5.74 -16.21 17.74
CA PRO A 11 -5.26 -15.38 16.67
C PRO A 11 -4.42 -14.27 17.29
N ALA A 12 -3.19 -14.09 16.80
CA ALA A 12 -2.40 -12.92 17.14
C ALA A 12 -3.27 -11.70 16.81
N THR A 13 -3.72 -10.99 17.84
CA THR A 13 -4.49 -9.76 17.69
C THR A 13 -3.58 -8.76 16.99
N ARG A 14 -3.62 -8.74 15.65
CA ARG A 14 -3.10 -7.64 14.85
C ARG A 14 -3.81 -6.41 15.40
N LEU A 15 -3.03 -5.48 15.96
CA LEU A 15 -3.54 -4.31 16.66
C LEU A 15 -4.60 -3.61 15.80
N ASP A 16 -5.82 -3.49 16.32
CA ASP A 16 -6.86 -2.65 15.75
C ASP A 16 -6.46 -1.19 15.99
N GLU A 17 -6.05 -0.55 14.90
CA GLU A 17 -5.52 0.81 14.91
C GLU A 17 -6.57 1.85 15.29
N THR A 18 -7.86 1.55 15.13
CA THR A 18 -8.95 2.42 15.60
C THR A 18 -8.94 2.53 17.13
N ALA A 19 -8.69 1.40 17.80
CA ALA A 19 -8.51 1.37 19.25
C ALA A 19 -7.20 2.05 19.68
N TYR A 20 -6.15 1.96 18.85
CA TYR A 20 -4.88 2.65 19.04
C TYR A 20 -5.03 4.18 18.93
N ASP A 21 -5.62 4.70 17.85
CA ASP A 21 -5.77 6.13 17.60
C ASP A 21 -6.72 6.82 18.60
N ARG A 22 -7.87 6.20 18.94
CA ARG A 22 -8.76 6.72 20.01
C ARG A 22 -8.06 6.77 21.36
N ARG A 23 -7.11 5.88 21.60
CA ARG A 23 -6.32 5.87 22.84
C ARG A 23 -5.20 6.89 22.76
N ARG A 24 -4.60 7.09 21.59
CA ARG A 24 -3.56 8.09 21.32
C ARG A 24 -4.07 9.53 21.46
N LEU A 25 -5.25 9.82 20.91
CA LEU A 25 -5.93 11.10 21.07
C LEU A 25 -6.22 11.37 22.56
N ARG A 26 -6.68 10.34 23.29
CA ARG A 26 -6.89 10.42 24.75
C ARG A 26 -5.60 10.62 25.54
N GLN A 27 -4.52 9.93 25.20
CA GLN A 27 -3.21 10.07 25.84
C GLN A 27 -2.59 11.44 25.57
N TRP A 28 -2.75 11.99 24.36
CA TRP A 28 -2.32 13.34 24.02
C TRP A 28 -3.10 14.40 24.81
N LEU A 29 -4.43 14.30 24.85
CA LEU A 29 -5.29 15.17 25.66
C LEU A 29 -4.98 15.06 27.17
N ALA A 30 -4.44 13.93 27.63
CA ALA A 30 -4.11 13.66 29.03
C ALA A 30 -2.62 13.89 29.39
N GLY A 31 -1.74 14.19 28.43
CA GLY A 31 -0.29 14.38 28.67
C GLY A 31 0.54 13.10 28.88
N ASP A 32 -0.02 11.92 28.61
CA ASP A 32 0.55 10.59 28.93
C ASP A 32 0.88 9.76 27.67
N ALA A 33 1.66 10.30 26.73
CA ALA A 33 2.05 9.55 25.53
C ALA A 33 2.99 8.37 25.86
N ARG A 34 2.52 7.13 25.71
CA ARG A 34 3.33 5.90 25.78
C ARG A 34 3.05 5.00 24.57
N ALA A 35 4.07 4.34 24.03
CA ALA A 35 3.95 3.41 22.91
C ALA A 35 3.28 2.09 23.33
N ASP A 36 1.97 1.97 23.11
CA ASP A 36 1.23 0.72 23.36
C ASP A 36 1.62 -0.38 22.35
N GLY A 37 1.68 -1.63 22.83
CA GLY A 37 1.98 -2.83 22.01
C GLY A 37 3.44 -3.28 21.98
N VAL A 38 4.36 -2.51 22.57
CA VAL A 38 5.77 -2.91 22.75
C VAL A 38 6.02 -3.19 24.22
N SER A 39 6.20 -4.45 24.61
CA SER A 39 6.57 -4.75 26.01
C SER A 39 7.92 -4.12 26.33
N ARG A 40 8.10 -3.60 27.56
CA ARG A 40 9.39 -3.04 28.03
C ARG A 40 10.54 -4.03 27.82
N ARG A 41 10.25 -5.34 27.93
CA ARG A 41 11.19 -6.44 27.61
C ARG A 41 11.56 -6.47 26.14
N ARG A 42 10.58 -6.43 25.21
CA ARG A 42 10.83 -6.37 23.75
C ARG A 42 11.60 -5.13 23.36
N LEU A 43 11.32 -3.98 24.00
CA LEU A 43 12.07 -2.74 23.81
C LEU A 43 13.52 -2.86 24.30
N LEU A 44 13.74 -3.43 25.49
CA LEU A 44 15.08 -3.62 26.08
C LEU A 44 15.94 -4.62 25.30
N THR A 45 15.37 -5.70 24.74
CA THR A 45 16.11 -6.62 23.86
C THR A 45 16.57 -5.95 22.56
N LEU A 46 15.89 -4.88 22.14
CA LEU A 46 16.19 -4.12 20.92
C LEU A 46 17.17 -2.95 21.17
N LEU A 47 17.71 -2.75 22.38
CA LEU A 47 18.51 -1.55 22.72
C LEU A 47 20.04 -1.75 22.72
N ALA A 48 20.55 -2.90 22.26
CA ALA A 48 21.99 -3.15 22.20
C ALA A 48 22.54 -2.91 20.78
N ALA A 49 22.99 -1.69 20.50
CA ALA A 49 24.08 -1.33 19.56
C ALA A 49 24.17 0.20 19.45
N THR A 50 25.31 0.76 19.82
CA THR A 50 25.69 2.15 19.50
C THR A 50 26.45 2.15 18.17
N ALA A 51 26.02 2.97 17.22
CA ALA A 51 26.76 3.22 15.99
C ALA A 51 27.79 4.34 16.22
N ALA A 52 28.98 4.18 15.65
CA ALA A 52 29.94 5.25 15.47
C ALA A 52 29.52 6.08 14.25
N ALA A 53 29.54 7.41 14.38
CA ALA A 53 29.25 8.31 13.26
C ALA A 53 30.42 8.27 12.26
N THR A 54 30.14 7.87 11.02
CA THR A 54 31.06 8.03 9.89
C THR A 54 30.79 9.38 9.23
N SER A 55 31.84 10.06 8.80
CA SER A 55 31.71 11.27 7.99
C SER A 55 31.23 10.86 6.59
N LEU A 56 29.98 11.16 6.27
CA LEU A 56 29.43 10.95 4.93
C LEU A 56 29.54 12.25 4.10
N PRO A 57 29.74 12.16 2.77
CA PRO A 57 29.76 13.33 1.90
C PRO A 57 28.42 14.08 1.90
N THR A 58 28.37 15.35 1.53
CA THR A 58 27.10 16.09 1.47
C THR A 58 26.21 15.51 0.36
N PRO A 59 24.94 15.14 0.64
CA PRO A 59 24.06 14.59 -0.38
C PRO A 59 23.75 15.64 -1.45
N ARG A 60 23.66 15.21 -2.71
CA ARG A 60 23.24 16.08 -3.81
C ARG A 60 21.71 16.20 -3.86
N PRO A 61 21.16 17.37 -4.20
CA PRO A 61 19.72 17.51 -4.37
C PRO A 61 19.23 16.64 -5.54
N ALA A 62 18.08 15.98 -5.34
CA ALA A 62 17.40 15.26 -6.40
C ALA A 62 16.98 16.23 -7.51
N ARG A 63 17.12 15.80 -8.77
CA ARG A 63 16.53 16.51 -9.91
C ARG A 63 15.28 15.76 -10.36
N ALA A 64 14.23 16.49 -10.71
CA ALA A 64 13.08 15.90 -11.40
C ALA A 64 13.50 15.38 -12.79
N ALA A 65 12.96 14.23 -13.20
CA ALA A 65 13.10 13.75 -14.57
C ALA A 65 12.49 14.75 -15.57
N ASP A 66 12.98 14.73 -16.80
CA ASP A 66 12.47 15.58 -17.89
C ASP A 66 11.05 15.18 -18.31
N THR A 67 10.63 13.94 -18.00
CA THR A 67 9.26 13.45 -18.14
C THR A 67 8.63 13.15 -16.76
N PRO A 68 7.30 13.27 -16.60
CA PRO A 68 6.64 13.00 -15.32
C PRO A 68 6.86 11.58 -14.76
N ILE A 69 7.05 10.61 -15.65
CA ILE A 69 7.33 9.19 -15.39
C ILE A 69 8.51 8.80 -16.29
N VAL A 70 9.49 8.08 -15.74
CA VAL A 70 10.74 7.75 -16.43
C VAL A 70 10.56 6.54 -17.35
N LYS A 71 9.89 5.50 -16.87
CA LYS A 71 9.74 4.26 -17.65
C LYS A 71 8.81 4.44 -18.85
N PRO A 72 9.01 3.66 -19.93
CA PRO A 72 8.07 3.62 -21.05
C PRO A 72 6.66 3.23 -20.60
N LEU A 73 5.66 3.85 -21.23
CA LEU A 73 4.24 3.59 -20.95
C LEU A 73 3.49 3.20 -22.25
N PRO A 74 3.71 1.98 -22.78
CA PRO A 74 3.01 1.53 -23.98
C PRO A 74 1.49 1.57 -23.78
N PRO A 75 0.72 2.11 -24.73
CA PRO A 75 -0.74 2.31 -24.59
C PRO A 75 -1.53 1.00 -24.44
N GLU A 76 -0.98 -0.12 -24.92
CA GLU A 76 -1.53 -1.47 -24.74
C GLU A 76 -1.40 -1.98 -23.29
N TRP A 77 -0.51 -1.39 -22.50
CA TRP A 77 -0.34 -1.73 -21.09
C TRP A 77 -0.86 -0.64 -20.17
N PHE A 78 -0.81 0.64 -20.55
CA PHE A 78 -1.08 1.72 -19.61
C PHE A 78 -2.19 2.67 -20.04
N ILE A 79 -2.91 3.16 -19.02
CA ILE A 79 -3.72 4.37 -19.11
C ILE A 79 -2.94 5.48 -18.40
N GLN A 80 -2.47 6.48 -19.15
CA GLN A 80 -1.69 7.59 -18.61
C GLN A 80 -2.61 8.65 -17.99
N ARG A 81 -2.21 9.18 -16.84
CA ARG A 81 -2.99 10.11 -16.00
C ARG A 81 -2.08 11.19 -15.38
N GLY A 82 -1.31 11.87 -16.25
CA GLY A 82 -0.33 12.89 -15.86
C GLY A 82 0.92 12.28 -15.22
N THR A 83 1.19 12.61 -13.96
CA THR A 83 2.26 12.01 -13.15
C THR A 83 1.95 10.57 -12.67
N ASN A 84 0.90 9.96 -13.23
CA ASN A 84 0.40 8.65 -12.81
C ASN A 84 0.14 7.77 -14.05
N ALA A 85 0.29 6.47 -13.90
CA ALA A 85 -0.01 5.49 -14.95
C ALA A 85 -0.65 4.24 -14.34
N GLU A 86 -1.80 3.87 -14.87
CA GLU A 86 -2.57 2.70 -14.44
C GLU A 86 -2.27 1.52 -15.37
N ILE A 87 -1.96 0.34 -14.83
CA ILE A 87 -1.87 -0.87 -15.66
C ILE A 87 -3.28 -1.22 -16.13
N ARG A 88 -3.46 -1.41 -17.44
CA ARG A 88 -4.66 -2.03 -17.98
C ARG A 88 -4.79 -3.40 -17.36
N TRP A 89 -5.93 -3.67 -16.75
CA TRP A 89 -6.06 -4.85 -15.91
C TRP A 89 -5.90 -6.15 -16.72
N GLU A 90 -6.35 -6.16 -17.97
CA GLU A 90 -6.14 -7.23 -18.95
C GLU A 90 -4.65 -7.46 -19.29
N ALA A 91 -3.79 -6.44 -19.17
CA ALA A 91 -2.35 -6.56 -19.44
C ALA A 91 -1.59 -7.33 -18.34
N LEU A 92 -2.25 -7.61 -17.20
CA LEU A 92 -1.71 -8.52 -16.19
C LEU A 92 -1.88 -10.00 -16.58
N ARG A 93 -2.73 -10.33 -17.57
CA ARG A 93 -2.93 -11.71 -17.99
C ARG A 93 -1.60 -12.33 -18.43
N GLY A 94 -1.31 -13.53 -17.92
CA GLY A 94 -0.08 -14.27 -18.25
C GLY A 94 1.20 -13.77 -17.58
N THR A 95 1.16 -12.70 -16.78
CA THR A 95 2.37 -12.18 -16.10
C THR A 95 2.86 -13.01 -14.90
N GLY A 96 2.10 -14.03 -14.50
CA GLY A 96 2.40 -14.82 -13.29
C GLY A 96 1.98 -14.10 -12.00
N HIS A 97 2.56 -14.52 -10.87
CA HIS A 97 2.18 -14.01 -9.54
C HIS A 97 2.77 -12.64 -9.22
N HIS A 98 3.99 -12.32 -9.69
CA HIS A 98 4.59 -11.01 -9.47
C HIS A 98 4.38 -10.15 -10.71
N THR A 99 3.89 -8.92 -10.53
CA THR A 99 3.81 -7.93 -11.60
C THR A 99 5.22 -7.57 -12.05
N PRO A 100 5.58 -7.70 -13.33
CA PRO A 100 6.85 -7.21 -13.86
C PRO A 100 7.04 -5.72 -13.58
N ASN A 101 8.27 -5.29 -13.32
CA ASN A 101 8.57 -3.91 -12.90
C ASN A 101 8.09 -2.88 -13.95
N GLU A 102 8.31 -3.17 -15.22
CA GLU A 102 7.87 -2.39 -16.37
C GLU A 102 6.34 -2.29 -16.46
N ARG A 103 5.59 -3.28 -15.95
CA ARG A 103 4.11 -3.31 -15.93
C ARG A 103 3.49 -2.84 -14.61
N PHE A 104 4.29 -2.51 -13.60
CA PHE A 104 3.76 -2.07 -12.30
C PHE A 104 3.15 -0.66 -12.39
N PHE A 105 1.99 -0.40 -11.78
CA PHE A 105 1.37 0.93 -11.85
C PHE A 105 2.24 2.04 -11.22
N VAL A 106 2.09 3.29 -11.67
CA VAL A 106 2.81 4.45 -11.13
C VAL A 106 1.82 5.43 -10.54
N ARG A 107 2.02 5.79 -9.27
CA ARG A 107 1.33 6.92 -8.63
C ARG A 107 2.38 7.87 -8.05
N ASN A 108 2.44 9.09 -8.58
CA ASN A 108 3.31 10.16 -8.08
C ASN A 108 2.49 11.44 -7.86
N HIS A 109 2.73 12.16 -6.76
CA HIS A 109 2.15 13.49 -6.56
C HIS A 109 2.84 14.54 -7.44
N THR A 110 4.11 14.31 -7.76
CA THR A 110 4.99 15.17 -8.55
C THR A 110 5.69 14.35 -9.65
N ALA A 111 6.59 14.95 -10.43
CA ALA A 111 7.41 14.21 -11.38
C ALA A 111 8.41 13.28 -10.66
N THR A 112 8.77 12.15 -11.29
CA THR A 112 9.75 11.21 -10.73
C THR A 112 11.12 11.88 -10.55
N PRO A 113 11.71 11.84 -9.33
CA PRO A 113 13.10 12.21 -9.12
C PRO A 113 14.07 11.20 -9.73
N VAL A 114 15.17 11.70 -10.27
CA VAL A 114 16.35 10.92 -10.69
C VAL A 114 17.44 11.16 -9.64
N LEU A 115 17.92 10.07 -9.07
CA LEU A 115 18.85 10.04 -7.94
C LEU A 115 19.99 9.08 -8.26
N GLU A 116 21.18 9.34 -7.76
CA GLU A 116 22.28 8.37 -7.77
C GLU A 116 22.42 7.75 -6.39
N ALA A 117 22.72 6.45 -6.33
CA ALA A 117 22.79 5.73 -5.05
C ALA A 117 23.94 6.25 -4.17
N ASP A 118 25.08 6.58 -4.79
CA ASP A 118 26.29 7.05 -4.11
C ASP A 118 26.11 8.44 -3.48
N ASP A 119 25.22 9.26 -4.06
CA ASP A 119 24.89 10.60 -3.56
C ASP A 119 23.70 10.58 -2.57
N TRP A 120 23.06 9.43 -2.38
CA TRP A 120 21.86 9.30 -1.55
C TRP A 120 22.20 9.00 -0.09
N GLN A 121 21.41 9.60 0.80
CA GLN A 121 21.48 9.36 2.24
C GLN A 121 20.10 9.31 2.87
N LEU A 122 19.98 8.47 3.89
CA LEU A 122 18.87 8.51 4.84
C LEU A 122 19.26 9.30 6.09
N ARG A 123 18.49 10.34 6.40
CA ARG A 123 18.69 11.18 7.58
C ARG A 123 17.60 10.93 8.63
N LEU A 124 17.97 10.61 9.86
CA LEU A 124 17.03 10.40 10.96
C LEU A 124 17.26 11.43 12.07
N TRP A 125 16.16 12.01 12.55
CA TRP A 125 16.19 13.07 13.55
C TRP A 125 14.91 13.04 14.41
N GLY A 126 14.85 13.85 15.46
CA GLY A 126 13.64 14.06 16.26
C GLY A 126 13.70 13.52 17.69
N SER A 127 12.70 13.91 18.47
CA SER A 127 12.59 13.66 19.92
C SER A 127 12.44 12.18 20.31
N GLY A 128 12.09 11.33 19.34
CA GLY A 128 12.02 9.88 19.48
C GLY A 128 13.37 9.17 19.30
N LEU A 129 14.48 9.90 19.14
CA LEU A 129 15.84 9.35 19.14
C LEU A 129 16.61 9.79 20.39
N ARG A 130 17.61 9.00 20.78
CA ARG A 130 18.53 9.33 21.89
C ARG A 130 19.28 10.61 21.55
N GLY A 131 19.33 11.54 22.51
CA GLY A 131 19.93 12.87 22.32
C GLY A 131 19.07 13.84 21.51
N ALA A 132 17.89 13.41 21.02
CA ALA A 132 16.96 14.22 20.24
C ALA A 132 17.65 15.08 19.14
N PRO A 133 18.45 14.46 18.24
CA PRO A 133 19.12 15.18 17.17
C PRO A 133 18.14 16.02 16.35
N GLY A 134 18.52 17.26 16.06
CA GLY A 134 17.79 18.14 15.15
C GLY A 134 18.01 17.77 13.68
N GLU A 135 17.21 18.37 12.79
CA GLU A 135 17.35 18.18 11.34
C GLU A 135 18.72 18.64 10.82
N ASP A 136 19.37 19.60 11.49
CA ASP A 136 20.71 20.12 11.20
C ASP A 136 21.83 19.15 11.57
N LYS A 137 21.60 18.25 12.52
CA LYS A 137 22.57 17.23 13.00
C LYS A 137 21.94 15.84 13.09
N PRO A 138 21.46 15.29 11.97
CA PRO A 138 20.77 14.02 11.95
C PRO A 138 21.76 12.85 12.11
N VAL A 139 21.24 11.69 12.49
CA VAL A 139 21.95 10.42 12.28
C VAL A 139 21.77 10.04 10.81
N ALA A 140 22.88 9.86 10.08
CA ALA A 140 22.84 9.60 8.65
C ALA A 140 23.33 8.18 8.32
N PHE A 141 22.73 7.58 7.30
CA PHE A 141 23.15 6.32 6.70
C PHE A 141 23.28 6.51 5.18
N GLY A 142 24.40 6.13 4.61
CA GLY A 142 24.56 6.02 3.16
C GLY A 142 23.85 4.78 2.60
N TYR A 143 23.85 4.64 1.28
CA TYR A 143 23.27 3.48 0.61
C TYR A 143 23.98 2.17 1.01
N ASP A 144 25.31 2.16 1.05
CA ASP A 144 26.10 0.99 1.45
C ASP A 144 25.93 0.62 2.92
N ASP A 145 25.77 1.61 3.81
CA ASP A 145 25.48 1.38 5.22
C ASP A 145 24.19 0.58 5.40
N LEU A 146 23.15 0.89 4.60
CA LEU A 146 21.91 0.14 4.60
C LEU A 146 22.08 -1.25 4.00
N ARG A 147 22.81 -1.38 2.88
CA ARG A 147 23.04 -2.69 2.24
C ARG A 147 23.86 -3.65 3.12
N ALA A 148 24.69 -3.12 4.02
CA ALA A 148 25.43 -3.90 5.01
C ALA A 148 24.57 -4.46 6.15
N LEU A 149 23.32 -4.00 6.31
CA LEU A 149 22.39 -4.55 7.31
C LEU A 149 21.76 -5.88 6.85
N PRO A 150 21.32 -6.73 7.78
CA PRO A 150 20.57 -7.94 7.44
C PRO A 150 19.32 -7.60 6.62
N ALA A 151 19.27 -8.09 5.39
CA ALA A 151 18.15 -7.89 4.50
C ALA A 151 17.10 -9.00 4.64
N VAL A 152 15.85 -8.65 4.36
CA VAL A 152 14.72 -9.57 4.24
C VAL A 152 14.05 -9.38 2.89
N THR A 153 13.45 -10.44 2.37
CA THR A 153 12.63 -10.40 1.16
C THR A 153 11.18 -10.70 1.51
N ARG A 154 10.26 -9.84 1.08
CA ARG A 154 8.82 -10.02 1.28
C ARG A 154 8.07 -9.86 -0.04
N THR A 155 7.17 -10.80 -0.32
CA THR A 155 6.18 -10.62 -1.38
C THR A 155 5.03 -9.79 -0.81
N ALA A 156 4.76 -8.63 -1.39
CA ALA A 156 3.67 -7.77 -0.96
C ALA A 156 3.05 -7.02 -2.14
N PHE A 157 1.72 -6.81 -2.11
CA PHE A 157 1.08 -5.84 -2.97
C PHE A 157 1.35 -4.42 -2.47
N VAL A 158 1.39 -3.49 -3.41
CA VAL A 158 1.19 -2.06 -3.17
C VAL A 158 -0.04 -1.67 -3.97
N GLU A 159 -0.99 -0.99 -3.34
CA GLU A 159 -2.23 -0.54 -3.98
C GLU A 159 -2.49 0.93 -3.63
N CYS A 160 -2.97 1.72 -4.58
CA CYS A 160 -3.44 3.08 -4.31
C CYS A 160 -4.74 3.06 -3.51
N ALA A 161 -4.91 3.96 -2.52
CA ALA A 161 -6.20 4.10 -1.82
C ALA A 161 -7.35 4.45 -2.77
N GLY A 162 -7.06 5.07 -3.92
CA GLY A 162 -8.05 5.41 -4.95
C GLY A 162 -8.29 4.32 -5.99
N ASN A 163 -7.74 3.11 -5.84
CA ASN A 163 -8.02 2.01 -6.77
C ASN A 163 -9.53 1.72 -6.79
N GLY A 164 -10.14 1.72 -7.97
CA GLY A 164 -11.58 1.63 -8.17
C GLY A 164 -12.35 2.95 -8.05
N ARG A 165 -11.68 4.10 -7.86
CA ARG A 165 -12.34 5.42 -7.69
C ARG A 165 -13.38 5.71 -8.77
N GLY A 166 -13.09 5.40 -10.03
CA GLY A 166 -14.00 5.69 -11.14
C GLY A 166 -15.37 5.03 -11.01
N TYR A 167 -15.45 3.89 -10.31
CA TYR A 167 -16.70 3.14 -10.17
C TYR A 167 -17.71 3.76 -9.19
N TYR A 168 -17.27 4.64 -8.29
CA TYR A 168 -18.20 5.49 -7.53
C TYR A 168 -19.10 6.27 -8.51
N THR A 169 -18.50 6.92 -9.50
CA THR A 169 -19.26 7.68 -10.50
C THR A 169 -19.93 6.76 -11.52
N THR A 170 -19.21 5.81 -12.12
CA THR A 170 -19.74 5.06 -13.27
C THR A 170 -20.67 3.91 -12.90
N GLN A 171 -20.67 3.43 -11.63
CA GLN A 171 -21.51 2.31 -11.19
C GLN A 171 -22.43 2.65 -10.01
N GLN A 172 -22.13 3.69 -9.23
CA GLN A 172 -22.97 4.10 -8.09
C GLN A 172 -23.60 5.50 -8.26
N GLY A 173 -23.20 6.27 -9.27
CA GLY A 173 -23.72 7.63 -9.51
C GLY A 173 -23.18 8.69 -8.55
N ASP A 174 -22.16 8.35 -7.75
CA ASP A 174 -21.56 9.25 -6.77
C ASP A 174 -20.59 10.26 -7.44
N THR A 175 -20.59 11.50 -6.95
CA THR A 175 -19.59 12.51 -7.35
C THR A 175 -18.37 12.43 -6.42
N VAL A 176 -17.20 12.14 -6.99
CA VAL A 176 -15.94 12.01 -6.24
C VAL A 176 -14.81 12.79 -6.90
N THR A 177 -13.80 13.15 -6.11
CA THR A 177 -12.62 13.91 -6.57
C THR A 177 -11.36 13.05 -6.67
N GLY A 178 -10.46 13.44 -7.57
CA GLY A 178 -9.15 12.80 -7.77
C GLY A 178 -9.05 11.94 -9.02
N THR A 179 -7.89 11.30 -9.21
CA THR A 179 -7.60 10.47 -10.40
C THR A 179 -8.62 9.32 -10.54
N SER A 180 -9.35 9.27 -11.65
CA SER A 180 -10.39 8.26 -11.89
C SER A 180 -9.80 6.89 -12.26
N TRP A 181 -9.17 6.23 -11.28
CA TRP A 181 -8.63 4.88 -11.43
C TRP A 181 -9.73 3.85 -11.66
N THR A 182 -9.46 2.86 -12.50
CA THR A 182 -10.19 1.58 -12.53
C THR A 182 -9.52 0.59 -11.55
N LEU A 183 -9.38 -0.69 -11.88
CA LEU A 183 -8.79 -1.69 -10.96
C LEU A 183 -7.26 -1.85 -11.09
N GLY A 184 -6.62 -1.07 -11.95
CA GLY A 184 -5.20 -1.18 -12.28
C GLY A 184 -4.24 -0.41 -11.37
N ALA A 185 -4.71 0.17 -10.27
CA ALA A 185 -3.83 0.92 -9.35
C ALA A 185 -3.23 0.01 -8.26
N VAL A 186 -2.79 -1.20 -8.64
CA VAL A 186 -2.23 -2.23 -7.75
C VAL A 186 -1.18 -3.08 -8.48
N GLY A 187 -0.23 -3.62 -7.74
CA GLY A 187 0.66 -4.67 -8.21
C GLY A 187 1.32 -5.43 -7.05
N VAL A 188 1.71 -6.68 -7.29
CA VAL A 188 2.46 -7.53 -6.34
C VAL A 188 3.90 -7.64 -6.79
N ALA A 189 4.86 -7.44 -5.88
CA ALA A 189 6.28 -7.66 -6.18
C ALA A 189 6.99 -8.32 -4.99
N ARG A 190 8.18 -8.87 -5.27
CA ARG A 190 9.14 -9.28 -4.25
C ARG A 190 9.99 -8.07 -3.88
N TRP A 191 9.86 -7.60 -2.65
CA TRP A 191 10.61 -6.45 -2.15
C TRP A 191 11.74 -6.95 -1.28
N ARG A 192 12.99 -6.56 -1.58
CA ARG A 192 14.14 -6.87 -0.73
C ARG A 192 14.73 -5.57 -0.18
N GLY A 193 15.06 -5.62 1.11
CA GLY A 193 15.54 -4.46 1.85
C GLY A 193 15.76 -4.77 3.32
N VAL A 194 15.90 -3.74 4.14
CA VAL A 194 16.18 -3.86 5.57
C VAL A 194 14.95 -3.49 6.38
N ARG A 195 14.77 -4.07 7.56
CA ARG A 195 13.66 -3.67 8.44
C ARG A 195 13.94 -2.27 8.97
N LEU A 196 12.96 -1.37 8.86
CA LEU A 196 13.10 0.00 9.39
C LEU A 196 13.37 -0.01 10.91
N ALA A 197 12.84 -1.02 11.61
CA ALA A 197 13.13 -1.27 13.03
C ALA A 197 14.64 -1.42 13.35
N ASP A 198 15.43 -2.00 12.44
CA ASP A 198 16.86 -2.24 12.68
C ASP A 198 17.69 -0.97 12.41
N VAL A 199 17.25 -0.15 11.45
CA VAL A 199 17.82 1.18 11.20
C VAL A 199 17.52 2.12 12.37
N LEU A 200 16.27 2.18 12.83
CA LEU A 200 15.89 2.99 14.00
C LEU A 200 16.68 2.60 15.25
N ARG A 201 16.92 1.30 15.46
CA ARG A 201 17.77 0.82 16.55
C ARG A 201 19.18 1.38 16.46
N ARG A 202 19.82 1.26 15.29
CA ARG A 202 21.18 1.81 15.07
C ARG A 202 21.22 3.33 15.20
N ALA A 203 20.13 4.01 14.84
CA ALA A 203 19.97 5.45 15.02
C ALA A 203 19.71 5.87 16.48
N GLY A 204 19.60 4.91 17.41
CA GLY A 204 19.37 5.19 18.82
C GLY A 204 17.90 5.44 19.16
N LEU A 205 16.97 4.61 18.67
CA LEU A 205 15.54 4.67 19.02
C LEU A 205 15.32 4.84 20.54
N SER A 206 14.55 5.86 20.90
CA SER A 206 14.16 6.16 22.27
C SER A 206 12.97 5.32 22.72
N SER A 207 12.87 5.05 24.02
CA SER A 207 11.69 4.43 24.62
C SER A 207 10.44 5.29 24.61
N TYR A 208 10.61 6.60 24.36
CA TYR A 208 9.51 7.56 24.28
C TYR A 208 8.94 7.71 22.87
N ALA A 209 9.58 7.12 21.84
CA ALA A 209 9.11 7.24 20.47
C ALA A 209 7.71 6.63 20.30
N VAL A 210 6.83 7.35 19.60
CA VAL A 210 5.45 6.93 19.31
C VAL A 210 5.12 6.98 17.82
N ASP A 211 5.78 7.87 17.07
CA ASP A 211 5.55 8.07 15.64
C ASP A 211 6.84 8.17 14.83
N VAL A 212 6.74 7.79 13.56
CA VAL A 212 7.80 7.84 12.57
C VAL A 212 7.23 8.45 11.29
N GLN A 213 7.78 9.55 10.79
CA GLN A 213 7.32 10.21 9.57
C GLN A 213 8.42 10.21 8.51
N PRO A 214 8.41 9.22 7.60
CA PRO A 214 9.25 9.25 6.42
C PRO A 214 8.79 10.33 5.43
N ARG A 215 9.76 11.01 4.82
CA ARG A 215 9.56 12.04 3.80
C ARG A 215 10.35 11.69 2.53
N GLY A 216 9.70 11.90 1.38
CA GLY A 216 10.31 11.71 0.07
C GLY A 216 11.23 12.87 -0.33
N LEU A 217 12.15 12.58 -1.24
CA LEU A 217 13.03 13.55 -1.90
C LEU A 217 12.38 14.17 -3.16
N ASP A 218 11.10 13.90 -3.39
CA ASP A 218 10.36 14.49 -4.48
C ASP A 218 10.15 15.99 -4.30
N ALA A 219 9.82 16.67 -5.39
CA ALA A 219 9.49 18.09 -5.35
C ALA A 219 8.32 18.35 -4.40
N GLU A 220 8.18 19.60 -3.94
CA GLU A 220 7.03 19.97 -3.14
C GLU A 220 5.73 19.78 -3.93
N TYR A 221 4.72 19.20 -3.28
CA TYR A 221 3.41 19.04 -3.87
C TYR A 221 2.60 20.32 -3.69
N VAL A 222 2.17 20.90 -4.80
CA VAL A 222 1.34 22.11 -4.82
C VAL A 222 -0.10 21.72 -5.14
N SER A 223 -1.03 22.15 -4.29
CA SER A 223 -2.47 21.96 -4.47
C SER A 223 -3.14 23.33 -4.58
N GLY A 224 -3.59 23.69 -5.79
CA GLY A 224 -4.05 25.06 -6.05
C GLY A 224 -2.88 26.04 -5.96
N SER A 225 -2.98 27.04 -5.08
CA SER A 225 -1.90 28.01 -4.83
C SER A 225 -1.06 27.68 -3.59
N GLU A 226 -1.33 26.58 -2.89
CA GLU A 226 -0.65 26.22 -1.64
C GLU A 226 0.38 25.11 -1.86
N SER A 227 1.61 25.33 -1.41
CA SER A 227 2.60 24.25 -1.28
C SER A 227 2.35 23.48 0.01
N LEU A 228 2.16 22.17 -0.10
CA LEU A 228 1.97 21.24 1.02
C LEU A 228 3.30 20.60 1.46
N GLY A 229 4.40 21.06 0.87
CA GLY A 229 5.74 20.51 1.04
C GLY A 229 5.92 19.17 0.35
N ARG A 230 7.03 18.48 0.65
CA ARG A 230 7.31 17.14 0.12
C ARG A 230 6.39 16.09 0.72
N VAL A 231 6.12 15.04 -0.05
CA VAL A 231 5.25 13.94 0.35
C VAL A 231 5.82 13.22 1.57
N ARG A 232 5.02 13.17 2.63
CA ARG A 232 5.35 12.50 3.90
C ARG A 232 4.09 11.97 4.54
N ARG A 233 4.21 10.88 5.30
CA ARG A 233 3.07 10.33 6.06
C ARG A 233 3.56 9.71 7.35
N PRO A 234 3.00 10.07 8.52
CA PRO A 234 3.34 9.45 9.78
C PRO A 234 2.87 7.98 9.83
N LEU A 235 3.63 7.17 10.53
CA LEU A 235 3.40 5.76 10.81
C LEU A 235 3.53 5.53 12.31
N PRO A 236 2.57 4.84 12.95
CA PRO A 236 2.73 4.38 14.32
C PRO A 236 3.99 3.54 14.48
N LEU A 237 4.76 3.80 15.56
CA LEU A 237 5.96 3.04 15.84
C LEU A 237 5.67 1.53 15.93
N ALA A 238 4.52 1.13 16.46
CA ALA A 238 4.11 -0.27 16.55
C ALA A 238 4.09 -0.96 15.17
N LYS A 239 3.55 -0.29 14.13
CA LYS A 239 3.55 -0.80 12.75
C LYS A 239 4.97 -0.86 12.20
N VAL A 240 5.78 0.18 12.44
CA VAL A 240 7.17 0.22 11.99
C VAL A 240 8.01 -0.91 12.56
N LEU A 241 7.84 -1.20 13.86
CA LEU A 241 8.55 -2.28 14.56
C LEU A 241 8.07 -3.67 14.18
N ASP A 242 6.85 -3.81 13.65
CA ASP A 242 6.30 -5.08 13.20
C ASP A 242 6.97 -5.50 11.89
N ASP A 243 6.76 -4.74 10.81
CA ASP A 243 6.95 -5.33 9.48
C ASP A 243 7.26 -4.34 8.32
N VAL A 244 7.65 -3.10 8.64
CA VAL A 244 8.01 -2.07 7.66
C VAL A 244 9.45 -2.24 7.17
N LEU A 245 9.65 -2.13 5.86
CA LEU A 245 10.95 -2.24 5.21
C LEU A 245 11.40 -0.90 4.62
N LEU A 246 12.70 -0.67 4.61
CA LEU A 246 13.37 0.18 3.62
C LEU A 246 13.82 -0.74 2.48
N ALA A 247 13.02 -0.79 1.42
CA ALA A 247 13.29 -1.61 0.24
C ALA A 247 14.22 -0.87 -0.72
N TYR A 248 15.17 -1.60 -1.30
CA TYR A 248 16.08 -1.09 -2.34
C TYR A 248 16.14 -2.02 -3.57
N GLU A 249 15.45 -3.16 -3.52
CA GLU A 249 15.25 -4.06 -4.65
C GLU A 249 13.76 -4.40 -4.83
N MET A 250 13.35 -4.57 -6.09
CA MET A 250 12.02 -4.96 -6.52
C MET A 250 12.13 -6.05 -7.60
N ASN A 251 11.54 -7.20 -7.31
CA ASN A 251 11.56 -8.42 -8.13
C ASN A 251 12.95 -9.03 -8.39
N GLY A 252 13.96 -8.66 -7.59
CA GLY A 252 15.34 -9.15 -7.72
C GLY A 252 16.27 -8.16 -8.45
N GLU A 253 15.72 -7.03 -8.89
CA GLU A 253 16.45 -5.94 -9.53
C GLU A 253 16.50 -4.73 -8.59
N PRO A 254 17.45 -3.79 -8.76
CA PRO A 254 17.37 -2.48 -8.14
C PRO A 254 16.01 -1.81 -8.40
N LEU A 255 15.54 -0.99 -7.45
CA LEU A 255 14.28 -0.25 -7.64
C LEU A 255 14.34 0.58 -8.94
N PRO A 256 13.30 0.55 -9.78
CA PRO A 256 13.17 1.56 -10.83
C PRO A 256 12.92 2.95 -10.24
N PHE A 257 13.33 4.01 -10.94
CA PHE A 257 13.12 5.39 -10.50
C PHE A 257 11.67 5.67 -10.11
N ASP A 258 10.70 5.30 -10.95
CA ASP A 258 9.27 5.54 -10.68
C ASP A 258 8.74 4.78 -9.45
N HIS A 259 9.47 3.78 -8.96
CA HIS A 259 9.13 2.96 -7.81
C HIS A 259 9.98 3.25 -6.57
N GLY A 260 10.79 4.32 -6.60
CA GLY A 260 11.45 4.87 -5.42
C GLY A 260 12.94 4.59 -5.32
N TYR A 261 13.66 4.42 -6.44
CA TYR A 261 15.11 4.31 -6.43
C TYR A 261 15.78 5.49 -5.67
N PRO A 262 16.86 5.27 -4.90
CA PRO A 262 17.46 3.96 -4.60
C PRO A 262 16.77 3.23 -3.44
N VAL A 263 15.99 3.94 -2.61
CA VAL A 263 15.32 3.37 -1.43
C VAL A 263 13.90 3.92 -1.28
N ARG A 264 12.96 3.02 -0.99
CA ARG A 264 11.59 3.37 -0.56
C ARG A 264 11.26 2.76 0.79
N VAL A 265 10.31 3.37 1.49
CA VAL A 265 9.54 2.70 2.54
C VAL A 265 8.53 1.75 1.88
N LEU A 266 8.39 0.56 2.44
CA LEU A 266 7.33 -0.40 2.13
C LEU A 266 6.56 -0.73 3.41
N VAL A 267 5.25 -0.48 3.40
CA VAL A 267 4.33 -0.75 4.51
C VAL A 267 3.29 -1.77 4.05
N PRO A 268 3.50 -3.06 4.29
CA PRO A 268 2.64 -4.10 3.74
C PRO A 268 1.21 -4.05 4.27
N SER A 269 0.26 -4.45 3.41
CA SER A 269 -1.19 -4.34 3.58
C SER A 269 -1.77 -2.93 3.67
N TRP A 270 -0.95 -1.88 3.82
CA TRP A 270 -1.45 -0.51 3.94
C TRP A 270 -1.62 0.18 2.59
N VAL A 271 -2.46 1.20 2.56
CA VAL A 271 -2.66 2.09 1.41
C VAL A 271 -1.32 2.65 0.95
N GLY A 272 -1.12 2.71 -0.36
CA GLY A 272 0.20 2.92 -0.97
C GLY A 272 0.91 4.23 -0.57
N ILE A 273 0.18 5.24 -0.10
CA ILE A 273 0.77 6.48 0.44
C ILE A 273 1.67 6.22 1.66
N ALA A 274 1.40 5.19 2.46
CA ALA A 274 2.24 4.81 3.59
C ALA A 274 3.63 4.34 3.15
N SER A 275 3.75 3.84 1.91
CA SER A 275 4.99 3.35 1.33
C SER A 275 5.72 4.48 0.59
N ILE A 276 6.26 5.44 1.34
CA ILE A 276 6.96 6.63 0.82
C ILE A 276 8.11 6.23 -0.11
N LYS A 277 8.14 6.82 -1.31
CA LYS A 277 9.19 6.59 -2.32
C LYS A 277 10.29 7.63 -2.19
N TRP A 278 11.48 7.31 -2.70
CA TRP A 278 12.63 8.20 -2.71
C TRP A 278 12.92 8.75 -1.31
N VAL A 279 12.86 7.88 -0.29
CA VAL A 279 12.91 8.33 1.10
C VAL A 279 14.24 9.03 1.36
N GLY A 280 14.21 10.23 1.92
CA GLY A 280 15.42 11.01 2.21
C GLY A 280 15.63 11.22 3.70
N ASP A 281 14.54 11.42 4.43
CA ASP A 281 14.60 11.61 5.88
C ASP A 281 13.40 11.00 6.60
N ILE A 282 13.61 10.77 7.89
CA ILE A 282 12.63 10.22 8.82
C ILE A 282 12.69 11.01 10.12
N GLU A 283 11.61 11.73 10.43
CA GLU A 283 11.38 12.26 11.77
C GLU A 283 10.87 11.14 12.69
N VAL A 284 11.53 10.92 13.80
CA VAL A 284 11.11 9.99 14.85
C VAL A 284 10.70 10.83 16.05
N SER A 285 9.45 10.75 16.47
CA SER A 285 8.89 11.66 17.47
C SER A 285 8.38 10.94 18.70
N ALA A 286 8.57 11.58 19.85
CA ALA A 286 7.95 11.21 21.12
C ALA A 286 6.49 11.68 21.23
N GLN A 287 6.00 12.43 20.24
CA GLN A 287 4.62 12.90 20.14
C GLN A 287 4.00 12.49 18.80
N PRO A 288 2.66 12.42 18.69
CA PRO A 288 1.99 12.17 17.42
C PRO A 288 2.39 13.21 16.36
N LEU A 289 2.62 12.75 15.13
CA LEU A 289 2.97 13.59 13.99
C LEU A 289 1.80 13.74 13.03
N PHE A 290 1.76 14.87 12.35
CA PHE A 290 0.69 15.23 11.41
C PHE A 290 1.27 15.75 10.10
N SER A 291 0.53 15.57 9.02
CA SER A 291 0.87 15.98 7.68
C SER A 291 -0.42 16.10 6.85
N PRO A 292 -0.43 16.88 5.75
CA PRO A 292 -1.58 16.92 4.84
C PRO A 292 -2.04 15.54 4.37
N TRP A 293 -1.14 14.56 4.27
CA TRP A 293 -1.43 13.18 3.85
C TRP A 293 -2.05 12.27 4.91
N ASN A 294 -2.28 12.77 6.13
CA ASN A 294 -3.08 12.08 7.16
C ASN A 294 -4.07 12.98 7.90
N THR A 295 -4.13 14.28 7.58
CA THR A 295 -5.14 15.21 8.12
C THR A 295 -6.19 15.63 7.09
N THR A 296 -5.78 15.79 5.82
CA THR A 296 -6.62 16.33 4.73
C THR A 296 -6.84 15.33 3.61
N PHE A 297 -5.80 14.58 3.23
CA PHE A 297 -5.90 13.47 2.28
C PHE A 297 -5.85 12.14 3.02
N TYR A 298 -6.26 11.08 2.32
CA TYR A 298 -6.28 9.71 2.84
C TYR A 298 -7.01 9.62 4.18
N ARG A 299 -8.15 10.32 4.24
CA ARG A 299 -9.24 10.20 5.21
C ARG A 299 -10.54 10.21 4.40
N MET A 300 -11.61 9.66 4.95
CA MET A 300 -12.93 9.68 4.33
C MET A 300 -13.75 10.84 4.88
N PHE A 301 -14.30 11.63 3.97
CA PHE A 301 -15.22 12.73 4.24
C PHE A 301 -16.52 12.50 3.47
N GLY A 302 -17.59 13.17 3.88
CA GLY A 302 -18.90 13.11 3.24
C GLY A 302 -20.00 12.68 4.20
N PRO A 303 -21.26 12.62 3.75
CA PRO A 303 -22.42 12.41 4.62
C PRO A 303 -22.41 11.12 5.45
N ALA A 304 -21.68 10.09 5.00
CA ALA A 304 -21.54 8.80 5.68
C ALA A 304 -20.38 8.76 6.68
N HIS A 305 -19.66 9.86 6.87
CA HIS A 305 -18.44 9.95 7.69
C HIS A 305 -18.52 11.13 8.67
N PRO A 306 -17.70 11.14 9.73
CA PRO A 306 -17.61 12.27 10.65
C PRO A 306 -17.27 13.56 9.90
N GLU A 307 -17.75 14.70 10.40
CA GLU A 307 -17.53 16.02 9.81
C GLU A 307 -16.03 16.36 9.75
N GLU A 308 -15.30 16.00 10.80
CA GLU A 308 -13.84 16.13 10.90
C GLU A 308 -13.05 15.10 10.07
N GLY A 309 -13.74 14.20 9.38
CA GLY A 309 -13.20 13.09 8.60
C GLY A 309 -12.95 11.81 9.42
N SER A 310 -12.85 10.67 8.75
CA SER A 310 -12.53 9.38 9.37
C SER A 310 -11.14 9.36 10.03
N ALA A 311 -10.79 8.28 10.73
CA ALA A 311 -9.38 8.00 11.04
C ALA A 311 -8.53 7.94 9.74
N PRO A 312 -7.21 8.20 9.81
CA PRO A 312 -6.31 8.04 8.66
C PRO A 312 -6.46 6.65 8.04
N LEU A 313 -6.54 6.60 6.71
CA LEU A 313 -6.66 5.33 6.01
C LEU A 313 -5.38 4.51 6.18
N THR A 314 -5.52 3.27 6.62
CA THR A 314 -4.40 2.37 6.89
C THR A 314 -4.46 1.16 5.98
N ARG A 315 -5.19 0.10 6.31
CA ARG A 315 -5.26 -1.13 5.51
C ARG A 315 -6.05 -0.94 4.22
N GLN A 316 -5.63 -1.66 3.19
CA GLN A 316 -6.40 -1.81 1.96
C GLN A 316 -7.58 -2.76 2.14
N THR A 317 -8.68 -2.46 1.45
CA THR A 317 -9.89 -3.28 1.44
C THR A 317 -9.76 -4.50 0.54
N ILE A 318 -10.65 -5.47 0.73
CA ILE A 318 -10.73 -6.66 -0.12
C ILE A 318 -11.25 -6.30 -1.51
N LYS A 319 -10.66 -6.88 -2.55
CA LYS A 319 -11.08 -6.72 -3.95
C LYS A 319 -10.91 -8.01 -4.74
N SER A 320 -11.69 -8.12 -5.81
CA SER A 320 -11.62 -9.20 -6.80
C SER A 320 -11.90 -8.64 -8.19
N ALA A 321 -11.15 -9.10 -9.18
CA ALA A 321 -11.22 -8.55 -10.53
C ALA A 321 -10.90 -9.61 -11.59
N PHE A 322 -11.71 -9.66 -12.64
CA PHE A 322 -11.43 -10.46 -13.85
C PHE A 322 -10.31 -9.83 -14.66
N GLU A 323 -9.31 -10.59 -15.10
CA GLU A 323 -8.26 -10.16 -16.03
C GLU A 323 -8.80 -10.01 -17.47
N LEU A 324 -9.80 -9.15 -17.65
CA LEU A 324 -10.52 -8.94 -18.90
C LEU A 324 -10.60 -7.45 -19.22
N ALA A 325 -10.55 -7.14 -20.52
CA ALA A 325 -10.84 -5.78 -20.98
C ALA A 325 -12.34 -5.48 -20.78
N SER A 326 -12.67 -4.23 -20.49
CA SER A 326 -14.07 -3.78 -20.46
C SER A 326 -14.70 -3.94 -21.85
N GLY A 327 -15.93 -4.47 -21.91
CA GLY A 327 -16.61 -4.73 -23.18
C GLY A 327 -16.08 -5.96 -23.93
N ALA A 328 -15.38 -6.86 -23.23
CA ALA A 328 -14.94 -8.13 -23.81
C ALA A 328 -16.12 -8.87 -24.47
N THR A 329 -15.84 -9.51 -25.60
CA THR A 329 -16.83 -10.24 -26.38
C THR A 329 -16.49 -11.72 -26.43
N PHE A 330 -17.50 -12.57 -26.28
CA PHE A 330 -17.37 -14.03 -26.33
C PHE A 330 -18.39 -14.63 -27.29
N ARG A 331 -18.05 -15.72 -27.97
CA ARG A 331 -19.01 -16.43 -28.82
C ARG A 331 -19.87 -17.38 -28.01
N VAL A 332 -21.17 -17.41 -28.32
CA VAL A 332 -22.10 -18.38 -27.74
C VAL A 332 -21.64 -19.82 -28.00
N SER A 333 -21.86 -20.70 -27.03
CA SER A 333 -21.51 -22.12 -27.07
C SER A 333 -20.02 -22.47 -27.20
N GLU A 334 -19.10 -21.50 -27.10
CA GLU A 334 -17.66 -21.76 -27.01
C GLU A 334 -17.21 -21.87 -25.55
N ASP A 335 -16.43 -22.91 -25.22
CA ASP A 335 -15.86 -23.06 -23.88
C ASP A 335 -14.80 -21.99 -23.60
N GLN A 336 -14.95 -21.31 -22.47
CA GLN A 336 -14.04 -20.26 -22.00
C GLN A 336 -13.44 -20.61 -20.65
N VAL A 337 -12.21 -20.15 -20.42
CA VAL A 337 -11.60 -20.11 -19.09
C VAL A 337 -11.36 -18.66 -18.72
N LEU A 338 -12.16 -18.17 -17.79
CA LEU A 338 -12.05 -16.81 -17.26
C LEU A 338 -11.02 -16.80 -16.14
N HIS A 339 -10.21 -15.76 -16.07
CA HIS A 339 -9.16 -15.58 -15.07
C HIS A 339 -9.37 -14.31 -14.27
N GLY A 340 -8.85 -14.29 -13.04
CA GLY A 340 -8.87 -13.11 -12.21
C GLY A 340 -7.86 -13.16 -11.07
N ARG A 341 -7.80 -12.06 -10.33
CA ARG A 341 -7.01 -11.93 -9.09
C ARG A 341 -7.85 -11.30 -8.00
N SER A 342 -7.59 -11.71 -6.76
CA SER A 342 -8.23 -11.16 -5.58
C SER A 342 -7.21 -10.92 -4.48
N TRP A 343 -7.38 -9.88 -3.66
CA TRP A 343 -6.45 -9.55 -2.58
C TRP A 343 -7.20 -8.87 -1.42
N SER A 344 -6.58 -8.86 -0.24
CA SER A 344 -7.08 -8.18 0.95
C SER A 344 -5.92 -7.68 1.81
N GLY A 345 -6.05 -6.49 2.39
CA GLY A 345 -5.13 -5.97 3.41
C GLY A 345 -5.40 -6.51 4.83
N ALA A 346 -6.49 -7.25 5.04
CA ALA A 346 -6.84 -7.82 6.34
C ALA A 346 -6.35 -9.27 6.51
N GLY A 347 -6.30 -10.05 5.44
CA GLY A 347 -5.94 -11.47 5.50
C GLY A 347 -5.70 -12.09 4.13
N ALA A 348 -5.46 -13.40 4.11
CA ALA A 348 -5.38 -14.15 2.87
C ALA A 348 -6.79 -14.28 2.25
N VAL A 349 -6.90 -14.35 0.92
CA VAL A 349 -8.17 -14.67 0.27
C VAL A 349 -8.49 -16.15 0.51
N ALA A 350 -9.64 -16.40 1.13
CA ALA A 350 -10.09 -17.74 1.49
C ALA A 350 -10.98 -18.36 0.40
N ARG A 351 -11.82 -17.54 -0.25
CA ARG A 351 -12.70 -17.97 -1.35
C ARG A 351 -12.94 -16.83 -2.33
N VAL A 352 -13.22 -17.19 -3.57
CA VAL A 352 -13.74 -16.29 -4.60
C VAL A 352 -14.97 -16.94 -5.21
N ASP A 353 -16.09 -16.23 -5.20
CA ASP A 353 -17.33 -16.59 -5.85
C ASP A 353 -17.50 -15.72 -7.11
N VAL A 354 -18.00 -16.31 -8.20
CA VAL A 354 -18.16 -15.66 -9.50
C VAL A 354 -19.58 -15.82 -10.01
N SER A 355 -20.14 -14.74 -10.56
CA SER A 355 -21.34 -14.74 -11.38
C SER A 355 -21.02 -14.30 -12.81
N THR A 356 -21.65 -14.97 -13.79
CA THR A 356 -21.56 -14.64 -15.22
C THR A 356 -22.90 -14.17 -15.80
N ASP A 357 -23.90 -13.95 -14.94
CA ASP A 357 -25.28 -13.63 -15.29
C ASP A 357 -25.81 -12.40 -14.51
N GLY A 358 -24.92 -11.46 -14.20
CA GLY A 358 -25.29 -10.20 -13.55
C GLY A 358 -25.62 -10.30 -12.06
N GLY A 359 -25.31 -11.44 -11.42
CA GLY A 359 -25.46 -11.68 -9.99
C GLY A 359 -26.58 -12.64 -9.61
N THR A 360 -27.29 -13.22 -10.58
CA THR A 360 -28.39 -14.17 -10.33
C THR A 360 -27.86 -15.48 -9.75
N ASN A 361 -26.80 -16.04 -10.34
CA ASN A 361 -26.18 -17.28 -9.85
C ASN A 361 -24.70 -17.05 -9.53
N TRP A 362 -24.25 -17.63 -8.42
CA TRP A 362 -22.86 -17.57 -7.96
C TRP A 362 -22.28 -18.98 -7.83
N ARG A 363 -21.04 -19.14 -8.25
CA ARG A 363 -20.29 -20.40 -8.12
C ARG A 363 -18.85 -20.14 -7.69
N PRO A 364 -18.22 -21.07 -6.96
CA PRO A 364 -16.83 -20.92 -6.54
C PRO A 364 -15.89 -20.93 -7.75
N ALA A 365 -14.88 -20.05 -7.73
CA ALA A 365 -13.74 -20.10 -8.63
C ALA A 365 -12.65 -21.05 -8.09
N ARG A 366 -11.84 -21.62 -8.99
CA ARG A 366 -10.66 -22.40 -8.62
C ARG A 366 -9.51 -21.47 -8.28
N LEU A 367 -9.05 -21.49 -7.02
CA LEU A 367 -7.85 -20.76 -6.59
C LEU A 367 -6.58 -21.50 -7.04
N HIS A 368 -5.57 -20.76 -7.50
CA HIS A 368 -4.30 -21.30 -8.01
C HIS A 368 -3.12 -21.09 -7.08
N ASP A 369 -3.24 -20.16 -6.14
CA ASP A 369 -2.19 -19.82 -5.18
C ASP A 369 -2.59 -20.29 -3.79
N HIS A 370 -1.59 -20.62 -2.97
CA HIS A 370 -1.83 -20.87 -1.55
C HIS A 370 -2.25 -19.57 -0.85
N PRO A 371 -3.30 -19.58 -0.01
CA PRO A 371 -3.73 -18.40 0.73
C PRO A 371 -2.58 -17.79 1.54
N ARG A 372 -2.20 -16.55 1.22
CA ARG A 372 -1.17 -15.79 1.90
C ARG A 372 -1.62 -14.35 2.10
N ALA A 373 -1.33 -13.80 3.27
CA ALA A 373 -1.57 -12.38 3.54
C ALA A 373 -0.63 -11.51 2.69
N ASP A 374 -0.99 -10.24 2.53
CA ASP A 374 -0.20 -9.20 1.83
C ASP A 374 0.01 -9.43 0.33
N THR A 375 -0.56 -10.46 -0.28
CA THR A 375 -0.47 -10.72 -1.73
C THR A 375 -1.85 -11.02 -2.33
N TRP A 376 -1.94 -11.13 -3.65
CA TRP A 376 -3.15 -11.61 -4.30
C TRP A 376 -3.18 -13.14 -4.43
N THR A 377 -4.37 -13.65 -4.70
CA THR A 377 -4.63 -15.03 -5.12
C THR A 377 -5.18 -15.00 -6.52
N ARG A 378 -4.53 -15.72 -7.44
CA ARG A 378 -5.03 -15.93 -8.81
C ARG A 378 -6.09 -17.02 -8.81
N TRP A 379 -7.09 -16.86 -9.67
CA TRP A 379 -8.18 -17.82 -9.80
C TRP A 379 -8.66 -17.95 -11.24
N SER A 380 -9.39 -19.02 -11.50
CA SER A 380 -10.09 -19.22 -12.77
C SER A 380 -11.45 -19.89 -12.60
N VAL A 381 -12.30 -19.73 -13.61
CA VAL A 381 -13.58 -20.44 -13.72
C VAL A 381 -13.84 -20.81 -15.18
N THR A 382 -14.28 -22.04 -15.40
CA THR A 382 -14.76 -22.50 -16.71
C THR A 382 -16.16 -21.96 -16.95
N TRP A 383 -16.43 -21.45 -18.15
CA TRP A 383 -17.72 -20.88 -18.51
C TRP A 383 -18.04 -21.14 -19.97
N LYS A 384 -19.27 -21.55 -20.24
CA LYS A 384 -19.81 -21.72 -21.59
C LYS A 384 -21.06 -20.84 -21.70
N PRO A 385 -21.03 -19.75 -22.48
CA PRO A 385 -22.21 -18.91 -22.68
C PRO A 385 -23.28 -19.67 -23.47
N GLU A 386 -24.50 -19.69 -22.95
CA GLU A 386 -25.65 -20.31 -23.63
C GLU A 386 -26.55 -19.26 -24.32
N ILE A 387 -26.52 -18.02 -23.84
CA ILE A 387 -27.43 -16.96 -24.25
C ILE A 387 -26.62 -15.78 -24.81
N ARG A 388 -27.02 -15.30 -26.00
CA ARG A 388 -26.48 -14.08 -26.62
C ARG A 388 -26.99 -12.82 -25.93
N GLY A 389 -26.20 -11.76 -25.98
CA GLY A 389 -26.57 -10.43 -25.47
C GLY A 389 -25.56 -9.85 -24.48
N ALA A 390 -25.88 -8.66 -23.97
CA ALA A 390 -25.09 -7.99 -22.95
C ALA A 390 -25.35 -8.59 -21.56
N THR A 391 -24.28 -8.78 -20.79
CA THR A 391 -24.33 -9.22 -19.39
C THR A 391 -23.23 -8.56 -18.58
N HIS A 392 -23.21 -8.82 -17.27
CA HIS A 392 -22.11 -8.43 -16.39
C HIS A 392 -21.52 -9.65 -15.72
N PHE A 393 -20.20 -9.68 -15.68
CA PHE A 393 -19.47 -10.61 -14.82
C PHE A 393 -19.15 -9.96 -13.50
N LEU A 394 -19.33 -10.72 -12.41
CA LEU A 394 -19.09 -10.30 -11.04
C LEU A 394 -18.15 -11.29 -10.37
N ALA A 395 -17.21 -10.77 -9.58
CA ALA A 395 -16.34 -11.58 -8.73
C ALA A 395 -16.37 -11.00 -7.32
N ARG A 396 -16.59 -11.86 -6.32
CA ARG A 396 -16.64 -11.51 -4.91
C ARG A 396 -15.61 -12.36 -4.17
N ALA A 397 -14.65 -11.71 -3.51
CA ALA A 397 -13.71 -12.39 -2.63
C ALA A 397 -14.18 -12.34 -1.17
N THR A 398 -13.80 -13.37 -0.41
CA THR A 398 -13.89 -13.44 1.05
C THR A 398 -12.51 -13.76 1.62
N ASP A 399 -12.05 -13.00 2.61
CA ASP A 399 -10.76 -13.26 3.28
C ASP A 399 -10.88 -14.11 4.55
N THR A 400 -9.74 -14.55 5.08
CA THR A 400 -9.65 -15.35 6.31
C THR A 400 -10.03 -14.59 7.58
N ALA A 401 -10.22 -13.26 7.51
CA ALA A 401 -10.72 -12.46 8.62
C ALA A 401 -12.25 -12.29 8.56
N GLY A 402 -12.91 -12.87 7.55
CA GLY A 402 -14.36 -12.85 7.38
C GLY A 402 -14.88 -11.66 6.57
N HIS A 403 -14.01 -10.79 6.03
CA HIS A 403 -14.46 -9.69 5.19
C HIS A 403 -14.79 -10.19 3.79
N SER A 404 -15.90 -9.69 3.23
CA SER A 404 -16.31 -9.94 1.85
C SER A 404 -16.67 -8.62 1.18
N GLN A 405 -16.46 -8.53 -0.14
CA GLN A 405 -16.86 -7.33 -0.89
C GLN A 405 -18.38 -7.11 -0.79
N PRO A 406 -18.84 -5.90 -0.45
CA PRO A 406 -20.26 -5.54 -0.49
C PRO A 406 -20.75 -5.35 -1.93
N ASP A 407 -22.06 -5.21 -2.13
CA ASP A 407 -22.62 -4.87 -3.45
C ASP A 407 -22.49 -3.38 -3.77
N ILE A 408 -22.37 -2.53 -2.74
CA ILE A 408 -22.22 -1.09 -2.84
C ILE A 408 -21.13 -0.65 -1.87
N ALA A 409 -20.19 0.15 -2.33
CA ALA A 409 -19.15 0.77 -1.51
C ALA A 409 -19.72 2.02 -0.83
N VAL A 410 -19.37 2.23 0.44
CA VAL A 410 -19.79 3.44 1.17
C VAL A 410 -19.17 4.67 0.49
N PRO A 411 -19.97 5.68 0.09
CA PRO A 411 -19.47 6.84 -0.63
C PRO A 411 -18.66 7.76 0.29
N ASN A 412 -17.60 8.33 -0.28
CA ASN A 412 -16.81 9.39 0.34
C ASN A 412 -16.33 10.39 -0.72
N THR A 413 -16.16 11.65 -0.33
CA THR A 413 -15.89 12.78 -1.24
C THR A 413 -14.65 12.60 -2.13
N GLN A 414 -13.67 11.81 -1.69
CA GLN A 414 -12.41 11.58 -2.39
C GLN A 414 -12.33 10.20 -3.07
N GLY A 415 -13.42 9.42 -3.05
CA GLY A 415 -13.55 8.11 -3.69
C GLY A 415 -12.45 7.12 -3.32
N TYR A 416 -12.09 7.04 -2.04
CA TYR A 416 -11.13 6.06 -1.53
C TYR A 416 -11.78 4.73 -1.18
N LEU A 417 -10.98 3.67 -1.21
CA LEU A 417 -11.29 2.31 -0.76
C LEU A 417 -12.57 1.73 -1.36
N PHE A 418 -12.80 1.95 -2.67
CA PHE A 418 -13.86 1.26 -3.38
C PHE A 418 -13.69 -0.26 -3.22
N ASP A 419 -14.61 -0.91 -2.51
CA ASP A 419 -14.55 -2.33 -2.18
C ASP A 419 -15.73 -3.14 -2.71
N ALA A 420 -16.68 -2.47 -3.38
CA ALA A 420 -17.83 -3.13 -3.95
C ALA A 420 -17.44 -4.17 -5.02
N VAL A 421 -18.33 -5.13 -5.23
CA VAL A 421 -18.27 -6.03 -6.37
C VAL A 421 -18.41 -5.21 -7.66
N VAL A 422 -17.35 -5.18 -8.47
CA VAL A 422 -17.36 -4.46 -9.75
C VAL A 422 -18.21 -5.22 -10.77
N ARG A 423 -19.11 -4.50 -11.44
CA ARG A 423 -19.87 -4.99 -12.60
C ARG A 423 -19.01 -4.89 -13.85
N HIS A 424 -18.49 -6.01 -14.35
CA HIS A 424 -17.67 -6.04 -15.56
C HIS A 424 -18.54 -6.29 -16.80
N ALA A 425 -18.72 -5.30 -17.65
CA ALA A 425 -19.57 -5.40 -18.84
C ALA A 425 -18.97 -6.33 -19.91
N VAL A 426 -19.80 -7.23 -20.44
CA VAL A 426 -19.44 -8.27 -21.41
C VAL A 426 -20.58 -8.45 -22.43
N THR A 427 -20.23 -8.79 -23.67
CA THR A 427 -21.20 -9.14 -24.73
C THR A 427 -20.98 -10.57 -25.21
N VAL A 428 -22.07 -11.34 -25.35
CA VAL A 428 -22.06 -12.66 -26.00
C VAL A 428 -22.66 -12.54 -27.40
N ILE A 429 -21.91 -12.95 -28.42
CA ILE A 429 -22.29 -12.89 -29.86
C ILE A 429 -22.53 -14.25 -30.48
#